data_AF-A0A9D1HIW7-F1
#
_entry.id   AF-A0A9D1HIW7-F1
#
_cell.length_a   1.000
_cell.length_b   1.000
_cell.length_c   1.000
_cell.angle_alpha   90.00
_cell.angle_beta   90.00
_cell.angle_gamma   90.00
#
_symmetry.space_group_name_H-M   'P 1'
#
loop_
_entity.id
_entity.type
_entity.pdbx_description
1 polymer ?
#
loop_
_entity_poly.entity_id
_entity_poly.type
_entity_poly.pdbx_seq_one_letter_code
_entity_poly.pdbx_strand_id
1 'polypeptide(L)' 'MKRGRWKMKTVWAYLDGKKLVDVVQAALDNNMTTDDMKNLLIRENPGHEVTFKVQ' A
#
# COMPACT_ATOMS: atom_id res chain seq x y z
N MET A 1 -20.67 9.02 -8.47
CA MET A 1 -20.37 7.64 -8.92
C MET A 1 -20.37 6.70 -7.72
N LYS A 2 -21.39 5.85 -7.55
CA LYS A 2 -21.31 4.72 -6.61
C LYS A 2 -20.57 3.60 -7.33
N ARG A 3 -19.28 3.40 -7.04
CA ARG A 3 -18.49 2.28 -7.56
C ARG A 3 -19.22 0.99 -7.18
N GLY A 4 -19.64 0.20 -8.17
CA GLY A 4 -20.14 -1.15 -7.95
C GLY A 4 -19.14 -1.91 -7.07
N ARG A 5 -19.64 -2.61 -6.06
CA ARG A 5 -18.86 -3.24 -4.98
C ARG A 5 -18.10 -4.47 -5.48
N TRP A 6 -17.22 -4.30 -6.47
CA TRP A 6 -16.02 -5.13 -6.52
C TRP A 6 -15.35 -4.88 -5.18
N LYS A 7 -15.26 -5.90 -4.32
CA LYS A 7 -14.47 -5.80 -3.09
C LYS A 7 -13.02 -5.56 -3.53
N MET A 8 -12.66 -4.28 -3.68
CA MET A 8 -11.29 -3.86 -3.90
C MET A 8 -10.55 -4.38 -2.67
N LYS A 9 -9.74 -5.41 -2.88
CA LYS A 9 -8.87 -5.90 -1.82
C LYS A 9 -7.91 -4.77 -1.49
N THR A 10 -7.98 -4.27 -0.27
CA THR A 10 -7.06 -3.22 0.17
C THR A 10 -5.74 -3.90 0.54
N VAL A 11 -4.63 -3.27 0.18
CA VAL A 11 -3.31 -3.73 0.61
C VAL A 11 -2.80 -2.74 1.65
N TRP A 12 -2.57 -3.22 2.87
CA TRP A 12 -1.98 -2.43 3.94
C TRP A 12 -0.49 -2.70 4.04
N ALA A 13 0.31 -1.65 4.09
CA ALA A 13 1.71 -1.71 4.46
C ALA A 13 1.88 -1.64 5.98
N TYR A 14 2.83 -2.40 6.49
CA TYR A 14 3.27 -2.40 7.87
C TYR A 14 4.76 -2.15 7.93
N LEU A 15 5.19 -1.28 8.83
CA LEU A 15 6.59 -0.97 9.11
C LEU A 15 6.92 -1.46 10.52
N ASP A 16 7.86 -2.39 10.65
CA ASP A 16 8.20 -3.07 11.92
C ASP A 16 6.95 -3.60 12.65
N GLY A 17 6.03 -4.19 11.89
CA GLY A 17 4.77 -4.74 12.40
C GLY A 17 3.68 -3.70 12.72
N LYS A 18 3.94 -2.39 12.55
CA LYS A 18 2.95 -1.32 12.76
C LYS A 18 2.29 -0.93 11.45
N LYS A 19 0.95 -0.89 11.45
CA LYS A 19 0.16 -0.50 10.28
C LYS A 19 0.48 0.95 9.89
N LEU A 20 0.82 1.18 8.62
CA LEU A 20 1.29 2.47 8.14
C LEU A 20 0.31 3.09 7.12
N VAL A 21 0.18 2.49 5.94
CA VAL A 21 -0.53 3.11 4.80
C VAL A 21 -1.34 2.09 4.00
N ASP A 22 -2.47 2.53 3.46
CA ASP A 22 -3.21 1.80 2.42
C ASP A 22 -2.49 2.03 1.09
N VAL A 23 -1.80 1.00 0.62
CA VAL A 23 -0.96 1.06 -0.58
C VAL A 23 -1.79 1.34 -1.82
N VAL A 24 -3.04 0.88 -1.87
CA VAL A 24 -3.91 1.08 -3.05
C VAL A 24 -4.33 2.54 -3.12
N GLN A 25 -4.73 3.14 -2.01
CA GLN A 25 -5.06 4.58 -2.00
C GLN A 25 -3.82 5.43 -2.27
N ALA A 26 -2.69 5.14 -1.62
CA ALA A 26 -1.45 5.87 -1.84
C ALA A 26 -0.98 5.80 -3.31
N ALA A 27 -1.11 4.64 -3.96
CA ALA A 27 -0.79 4.50 -5.38
C ALA A 27 -1.70 5.38 -6.26
N LEU A 28 -3.01 5.40 -5.99
CA LEU A 28 -3.97 6.25 -6.71
C LEU A 28 -3.69 7.74 -6.50
N ASP A 29 -3.41 8.16 -5.27
CA ASP A 29 -3.12 9.55 -4.93
C ASP A 29 -1.83 10.06 -5.60
N ASN A 30 -0.88 9.16 -5.84
CA ASN A 30 0.39 9.48 -6.51
C ASN A 30 0.40 9.11 -8.00
N ASN A 31 -0.75 8.75 -8.59
CA ASN A 31 -0.88 8.36 -9.99
C ASN A 31 0.16 7.30 -10.44
N MET A 32 0.37 6.27 -9.62
CA MET A 32 1.30 5.17 -9.89
C MET A 32 0.67 3.81 -9.62
N THR A 33 1.37 2.73 -9.97
CA THR A 33 0.89 1.38 -9.70
C THR A 33 1.14 0.98 -8.25
N THR A 34 0.36 0.00 -7.75
CA THR A 34 0.57 -0.55 -6.41
C THR A 34 1.97 -1.15 -6.24
N ASP A 35 2.55 -1.71 -7.29
CA ASP A 35 3.89 -2.30 -7.22
C ASP A 35 4.98 -1.23 -7.17
N ASP A 36 4.83 -0.14 -7.92
CA ASP A 36 5.72 1.02 -7.79
C ASP A 36 5.65 1.62 -6.38
N MET A 37 4.45 1.71 -5.81
CA MET A 37 4.27 2.19 -4.44
C MET A 37 4.90 1.26 -3.40
N LYS A 38 4.80 -0.07 -3.56
CA LYS A 38 5.51 -1.03 -2.68
C LYS A 38 7.03 -0.85 -2.75
N ASN A 39 7.57 -0.74 -3.96
CA ASN A 39 9.00 -0.55 -4.18
C ASN A 39 9.49 0.75 -3.54
N LEU A 40 8.71 1.82 -3.68
CA LEU A 40 8.99 3.10 -3.04
C LEU A 40 8.98 2.96 -1.51
N LEU A 41 7.98 2.31 -0.92
CA LEU A 41 7.91 2.09 0.52
C LEU A 41 9.11 1.30 1.07
N ILE A 42 9.59 0.29 0.35
CA ILE A 42 10.79 -0.46 0.72
C ILE A 42 12.03 0.43 0.62
N ARG A 43 12.17 1.18 -0.47
CA ARG A 43 13.35 2.01 -0.75
C ARG A 43 13.50 3.18 0.23
N GLU A 44 12.40 3.82 0.61
CA GLU A 44 12.40 4.98 1.52
C GLU A 44 12.56 4.60 3.00
N ASN A 45 12.45 3.31 3.34
CA ASN A 45 12.56 2.84 4.72
C ASN A 45 13.72 1.84 4.89
N PRO A 46 14.98 2.23 4.58
CA PRO A 46 16.12 1.36 4.80
C PRO A 46 16.27 1.04 6.29
N GLY A 47 16.58 -0.22 6.61
CA GLY A 47 16.76 -0.67 7.99
C GLY A 47 15.47 -1.00 8.75
N HIS A 48 14.31 -0.86 8.12
CA HIS A 48 13.02 -1.26 8.68
C HIS A 48 12.42 -2.42 7.89
N GLU A 49 11.66 -3.27 8.58
CA GLU A 49 10.95 -4.36 7.91
C GLU A 49 9.60 -3.85 7.36
N VAL A 50 9.49 -3.82 6.02
CA VAL A 50 8.25 -3.46 5.32
C VAL A 50 7.52 -4.72 4.90
N THR A 51 6.31 -4.93 5.42
CA THR A 51 5.45 -6.06 5.04
C THR A 51 4.10 -5.59 4.50
N PHE A 52 3.45 -6.42 3.68
CA PHE A 52 2.18 -6.09 3.05
C PHE A 52 1.13 -7.17 3.34
N LYS A 53 -0.08 -6.75 3.72
CA LYS A 53 -1.20 -7.67 3.96
C LYS A 53 -2.43 -7.23 3.17
N VAL A 54 -3.05 -8.20 2.53
CA VAL A 54 -4.29 -8.02 1.77
C VAL A 54 -5.48 -8.17 2.72
N GLN A 55 -6.42 -7.23 2.70
CA GLN A 55 -7.64 -7.21 3.51
C GLN A 55 -8.90 -7.06 2.65
#